data_AF-A0A535RNP6-F1
#
_entry.id   AF-A0A535RNP6-F1
#
_cell.length_a   1.000
_cell.length_b   1.000
_cell.length_c   1.000
_cell.angle_alpha   90.00
_cell.angle_beta   90.00
_cell.angle_gamma   90.00
#
_symmetry.space_group_name_H-M   'P 1'
#
loop_
_entity.id
_entity.type
_entity.pdbx_description
1 polymer ?
#
loop_
_entity_poly.entity_id
_entity_poly.type
_entity_poly.pdbx_seq_one_letter_code
_entity_poly.pdbx_strand_id
1 'polypeptide(L)'
;MPPQTAQRARHIVEHAVPVAPPPPPAPKAPEPPSPFPPSTIAELQALEQGALAYSVVESAIGDGRKKIVRIVYPRGVAWQQVATLLKAFREQQEKDFDTILIQGVLEQDTSVYAFTNGQLRFDRNVRLGGMTTDRFQIETGNGFESDSIRIVLSTT
;
A
#
# COMPACT_ATOMS: atom_id res chain seq x y z
N MET A 1 -28.11 -35.33 72.38
CA MET A 1 -28.96 -35.29 71.18
C MET A 1 -28.64 -34.01 70.41
N PRO A 2 -28.38 -34.07 69.08
CA PRO A 2 -28.24 -32.90 68.19
C PRO A 2 -29.64 -32.41 67.74
N PRO A 3 -29.80 -31.22 67.11
CA PRO A 3 -29.63 -31.02 65.65
C PRO A 3 -28.85 -29.72 65.27
N GLN A 4 -27.97 -29.74 64.26
CA GLN A 4 -28.16 -29.49 62.81
C GLN A 4 -28.15 -28.00 62.36
N THR A 5 -27.02 -27.65 61.72
CA THR A 5 -26.84 -26.86 60.48
C THR A 5 -27.48 -25.47 60.30
N ALA A 6 -26.60 -24.49 60.03
CA ALA A 6 -26.78 -23.60 58.88
C ALA A 6 -25.41 -23.15 58.36
N GLN A 7 -24.97 -23.76 57.25
CA GLN A 7 -23.92 -23.25 56.37
C GLN A 7 -24.28 -21.82 55.95
N ARG A 8 -23.48 -20.83 56.38
CA ARG A 8 -23.49 -19.52 55.74
C ARG A 8 -22.73 -19.64 54.42
N ALA A 9 -23.48 -19.90 53.35
CA ALA A 9 -23.04 -19.72 51.99
C ALA A 9 -22.49 -18.29 51.83
N ARG A 10 -21.20 -18.17 51.51
CA ARG A 10 -20.61 -16.92 51.04
C ARG A 10 -21.19 -16.69 49.66
N HIS A 11 -22.20 -15.82 49.55
CA HIS A 11 -22.59 -15.24 48.27
C HIS A 11 -21.39 -14.45 47.74
N ILE A 12 -20.66 -15.06 46.81
CA ILE A 12 -19.78 -14.34 45.91
C ILE A 12 -20.73 -13.58 44.98
N VAL A 13 -20.87 -12.28 45.20
CA VAL A 13 -21.52 -11.39 44.24
C VAL A 13 -20.54 -11.25 43.07
N GLU A 14 -20.67 -12.16 42.11
CA GLU A 14 -20.02 -12.07 40.82
C GLU A 14 -20.51 -10.78 40.16
N HIS A 15 -19.71 -9.72 40.26
CA HIS A 15 -19.91 -8.50 39.49
C HIS A 15 -19.72 -8.90 38.02
N ALA A 16 -20.82 -9.21 37.35
CA ALA A 16 -20.86 -9.33 35.91
C ALA A 16 -20.41 -7.98 35.33
N VAL A 17 -19.16 -7.92 34.89
CA VAL A 17 -18.66 -6.83 34.05
C VAL A 17 -19.60 -6.76 32.84
N PRO A 18 -20.23 -5.62 32.54
CA PRO A 18 -21.04 -5.48 31.34
C PRO A 18 -20.14 -5.80 30.14
N VAL A 19 -20.44 -6.89 29.43
CA VAL A 19 -19.78 -7.19 28.16
C VAL A 19 -20.16 -6.07 27.22
N ALA A 20 -19.22 -5.17 26.93
CA ALA A 20 -19.42 -4.12 25.96
C ALA A 20 -19.86 -4.77 24.63
N PRO A 21 -20.86 -4.22 23.93
CA PRO A 21 -21.27 -4.76 22.64
C PRO A 21 -20.05 -4.78 21.70
N PRO A 22 -19.92 -5.81 20.84
CA PRO A 22 -18.82 -5.89 19.90
C PRO A 22 -18.80 -4.61 19.05
N PRO A 23 -17.60 -4.06 18.76
CA PRO A 23 -17.49 -2.88 17.93
C PRO A 23 -18.16 -3.14 16.58
N PRO A 24 -18.83 -2.13 15.98
CA PRO A 24 -19.45 -2.28 14.68
C PRO A 24 -18.40 -2.73 13.64
N PRO A 25 -18.81 -3.54 12.63
CA PRO A 25 -17.91 -3.99 11.58
C PRO A 25 -17.22 -2.80 10.92
N ALA A 26 -15.91 -2.91 10.67
CA ALA A 26 -15.19 -1.90 9.92
C ALA A 26 -15.84 -1.68 8.54
N PRO A 27 -15.85 -0.44 8.00
CA PRO A 27 -16.32 -0.18 6.65
C PRO A 27 -15.62 -1.12 5.67
N LYS A 28 -16.38 -1.70 4.73
CA LYS A 28 -15.79 -2.52 3.67
C LYS A 28 -14.83 -1.66 2.87
N ALA A 29 -13.64 -2.19 2.64
CA ALA A 29 -12.65 -1.60 1.77
C ALA A 29 -13.26 -1.32 0.38
N PRO A 30 -12.91 -0.21 -0.29
CA PRO A 30 -13.35 0.06 -1.65
C PRO A 30 -12.98 -1.09 -2.60
N GLU A 31 -13.94 -1.55 -3.41
CA GLU A 31 -13.68 -2.60 -4.41
C GLU A 31 -12.79 -2.07 -5.54
N PRO A 32 -11.86 -2.91 -6.08
CA PRO A 32 -11.01 -2.51 -7.18
C PRO A 32 -11.81 -2.40 -8.49
N PRO A 33 -11.45 -1.46 -9.38
CA PRO A 33 -11.88 -1.53 -10.77
C PRO A 33 -11.45 -2.86 -11.39
N SER A 34 -12.34 -3.53 -12.11
CA SER A 34 -12.00 -4.78 -12.80
C SER A 34 -11.37 -4.50 -14.17
N PRO A 35 -10.28 -5.19 -14.55
CA PRO A 35 -9.57 -6.23 -13.80
C PRO A 35 -8.51 -5.69 -12.82
N PHE A 36 -8.33 -6.39 -11.69
CA PHE A 36 -7.21 -6.15 -10.77
C PHE A 36 -6.69 -7.49 -10.22
N PRO A 37 -5.36 -7.74 -10.22
CA PRO A 37 -4.28 -6.85 -10.68
C PRO A 37 -4.29 -6.61 -12.20
N PRO A 38 -3.87 -5.42 -12.67
CA PRO A 38 -3.80 -5.12 -14.09
C PRO A 38 -2.74 -5.99 -14.78
N SER A 39 -3.10 -6.51 -15.94
CA SER A 39 -2.25 -7.33 -16.81
C SER A 39 -1.84 -6.59 -18.07
N THR A 40 -2.42 -5.42 -18.34
CA THR A 40 -2.05 -4.53 -19.44
C THR A 40 -1.79 -3.10 -18.98
N ILE A 41 -1.09 -2.31 -19.79
CA ILE A 41 -0.86 -0.88 -19.51
C ILE A 41 -2.16 -0.08 -19.53
N ALA A 42 -3.09 -0.43 -20.42
CA ALA A 42 -4.39 0.24 -20.48
C ALA A 42 -5.20 0.01 -19.19
N GLU A 43 -5.18 -1.21 -18.67
CA GLU A 43 -5.79 -1.54 -17.37
C GLU A 43 -5.11 -0.80 -16.22
N LEU A 44 -3.78 -0.73 -16.23
CA LEU A 44 -3.02 0.03 -15.24
C LEU A 44 -3.42 1.52 -15.27
N GLN A 45 -3.50 2.13 -16.45
CA GLN A 45 -3.90 3.53 -16.63
C GLN A 45 -5.33 3.80 -16.15
N ALA A 46 -6.25 2.85 -16.31
CA ALA A 46 -7.63 3.00 -15.85
C ALA A 46 -7.73 3.16 -14.32
N LEU A 47 -6.78 2.59 -13.55
CA LEU A 47 -6.78 2.68 -12.09
C LEU A 47 -6.54 4.10 -11.57
N GLU A 48 -5.90 4.97 -12.36
CA GLU A 48 -5.49 6.32 -11.93
C GLU A 48 -6.65 7.16 -11.38
N GLN A 49 -7.88 6.90 -11.81
CA GLN A 49 -9.08 7.60 -11.34
C GLN A 49 -9.34 7.43 -9.84
N GLY A 50 -8.86 6.34 -9.22
CA GLY A 50 -8.98 6.14 -7.77
C GLY A 50 -7.71 6.43 -7.00
N ALA A 51 -6.78 7.19 -7.58
CA ALA A 51 -5.62 7.70 -6.88
C ALA A 51 -6.04 8.57 -5.69
N LEU A 52 -5.38 8.37 -4.55
CA LEU A 52 -5.53 9.19 -3.37
C LEU A 52 -4.79 10.51 -3.56
N ALA A 53 -5.19 11.52 -2.78
CA ALA A 53 -4.42 12.74 -2.67
C ALA A 53 -3.07 12.42 -2.02
N TYR A 54 -2.01 13.00 -2.56
CA TYR A 54 -0.65 12.79 -2.08
C TYR A 54 0.12 14.12 -2.05
N SER A 55 1.24 14.15 -1.35
CA SER A 55 2.20 15.26 -1.37
C SER A 55 3.61 14.73 -1.61
N VAL A 56 4.40 15.46 -2.39
CA VAL A 56 5.83 15.15 -2.59
C VAL A 56 6.59 15.67 -1.38
N VAL A 57 7.34 14.78 -0.71
CA VAL A 57 8.17 15.15 0.45
C VAL A 57 9.66 15.20 0.12
N GLU A 58 10.08 14.46 -0.91
CA GLU A 58 11.46 14.47 -1.37
C GLU A 58 11.52 14.18 -2.87
N SER A 59 12.46 14.83 -3.55
CA SER A 59 12.85 14.50 -4.92
C SER A 59 14.36 14.56 -5.02
N ALA A 60 14.97 13.43 -5.34
CA ALA A 60 16.41 13.28 -5.46
C ALA A 60 16.78 12.70 -6.82
N ILE A 61 17.90 13.16 -7.36
CA ILE A 61 18.56 12.54 -8.51
C ILE A 61 19.60 11.58 -7.93
N GLY A 62 19.41 10.29 -8.13
CA GLY A 62 20.38 9.27 -7.74
C GLY A 62 21.50 9.13 -8.77
N ASP A 63 22.41 8.18 -8.54
CA ASP A 63 23.50 7.93 -9.46
C ASP A 63 23.02 7.56 -10.88
N GLY A 64 23.72 8.10 -11.89
CA GLY A 64 23.39 7.89 -13.30
C GLY A 64 22.16 8.68 -13.74
N ARG A 65 21.28 8.04 -14.52
CA ARG A 65 20.03 8.64 -15.03
C ARG A 65 18.83 8.17 -14.20
N LYS A 66 18.93 8.25 -12.88
CA LYS A 66 17.90 7.80 -11.94
C LYS A 66 17.27 8.96 -11.18
N LYS A 67 15.94 9.04 -11.19
CA LYS A 67 15.16 9.95 -10.32
C LYS A 67 14.43 9.15 -9.25
N ILE A 68 14.43 9.64 -8.02
CA ILE A 68 13.69 9.08 -6.89
C ILE A 68 12.79 10.18 -6.33
N VAL A 69 11.49 9.91 -6.27
CA VAL A 69 10.50 10.81 -5.67
C VAL A 69 9.82 10.09 -4.54
N ARG A 70 9.80 10.70 -3.36
CA ARG A 70 9.07 10.20 -2.20
C ARG A 70 7.79 11.00 -2.04
N ILE A 71 6.69 10.27 -1.89
CA ILE A 71 5.36 10.82 -1.71
C ILE A 71 4.74 10.30 -0.42
N VAL A 72 4.01 11.17 0.25
CA VAL A 72 3.15 10.81 1.38
C VAL A 72 1.72 10.81 0.91
N TYR A 73 0.97 9.77 1.26
CA TYR A 73 -0.47 9.68 1.06
C TYR A 73 -1.12 8.78 2.12
N PRO A 74 -2.44 8.91 2.37
CA PRO A 74 -3.14 8.08 3.35
C PRO A 74 -2.99 6.59 3.05
N ARG A 75 -3.11 5.74 4.08
CA ARG A 75 -3.22 4.29 3.87
C ARG A 75 -4.46 4.00 3.02
N GLY A 76 -4.27 3.18 2.00
CA GLY A 76 -5.33 2.71 1.11
C GLY A 76 -5.18 1.23 0.84
N VAL A 77 -6.21 0.66 0.23
CA VAL A 77 -6.13 -0.71 -0.29
C VAL A 77 -5.16 -0.80 -1.46
N ALA A 78 -4.69 -2.00 -1.77
CA ALA A 78 -3.64 -2.23 -2.76
C ALA A 78 -3.89 -1.52 -4.10
N TRP A 79 -5.12 -1.58 -4.64
CA TRP A 79 -5.43 -0.94 -5.92
C TRP A 79 -5.36 0.60 -5.88
N GLN A 80 -5.72 1.22 -4.75
CA GLN A 80 -5.58 2.67 -4.54
C GLN A 80 -4.11 3.08 -4.40
N GLN A 81 -3.28 2.24 -3.77
CA GLN A 81 -1.83 2.46 -3.73
C GLN A 81 -1.24 2.43 -5.15
N VAL A 82 -1.57 1.42 -5.94
CA VAL A 82 -1.16 1.31 -7.36
C VAL A 82 -1.58 2.56 -8.15
N ALA A 83 -2.84 2.97 -8.02
CA ALA A 83 -3.38 4.17 -8.67
C ALA A 83 -2.62 5.44 -8.28
N THR A 84 -2.34 5.61 -6.97
CA THR A 84 -1.65 6.78 -6.43
C THR A 84 -0.20 6.85 -6.90
N LEU A 85 0.51 5.73 -6.86
CA LEU A 85 1.89 5.62 -7.36
C LEU A 85 1.98 5.89 -8.86
N LEU A 86 1.00 5.40 -9.64
CA LEU A 86 0.92 5.64 -11.08
C LEU A 86 0.68 7.12 -11.40
N LYS A 87 -0.28 7.76 -10.72
CA LYS A 87 -0.55 9.19 -10.86
C LYS A 87 0.70 10.02 -10.58
N ALA A 88 1.36 9.74 -9.44
CA ALA A 88 2.59 10.41 -9.07
C ALA A 88 3.71 10.19 -10.09
N PHE A 89 3.84 8.98 -10.64
CA PHE A 89 4.79 8.72 -11.73
C PHE A 89 4.51 9.61 -12.93
N ARG A 90 3.26 9.67 -13.42
CA ARG A 90 2.90 10.47 -14.60
C ARG A 90 3.13 11.96 -14.39
N GLU A 91 2.89 12.46 -13.18
CA GLU A 91 3.10 13.88 -12.84
C GLU A 91 4.59 14.22 -12.65
N GLN A 92 5.43 13.23 -12.33
CA GLN A 92 6.85 13.41 -12.06
C GLN A 92 7.78 12.87 -13.15
N GLN A 93 7.22 12.30 -14.22
CA GLN A 93 8.00 11.70 -15.30
C GLN A 93 8.76 12.77 -16.08
N GLU A 94 10.04 12.52 -16.30
CA GLU A 94 10.91 13.39 -17.10
C GLU A 94 11.70 12.53 -18.09
N LYS A 95 12.01 13.07 -19.27
CA LYS A 95 12.67 12.33 -20.35
C LYS A 95 14.15 12.06 -20.09
N ASP A 96 14.74 12.79 -19.15
CA ASP A 96 16.17 12.75 -18.88
C ASP A 96 16.60 11.57 -18.00
N PHE A 97 15.65 10.87 -17.37
CA PHE A 97 15.94 9.71 -16.52
C PHE A 97 15.58 8.39 -17.20
N ASP A 98 16.51 7.43 -17.16
CA ASP A 98 16.29 6.05 -17.61
C ASP A 98 15.50 5.27 -16.56
N THR A 99 15.64 5.63 -15.28
CA THR A 99 14.91 4.99 -14.18
C THR A 99 14.21 6.04 -13.33
N ILE A 100 12.92 5.85 -13.05
CA ILE A 100 12.15 6.70 -12.14
C ILE A 100 11.55 5.81 -11.05
N LEU A 101 11.85 6.13 -9.78
CA LEU A 101 11.27 5.50 -8.62
C LEU A 101 10.30 6.48 -7.96
N ILE A 102 9.06 6.04 -7.77
CA ILE A 102 8.09 6.67 -6.87
C ILE A 102 7.99 5.81 -5.63
N GLN A 103 8.26 6.37 -4.46
CA GLN A 103 8.19 5.68 -3.18
C GLN A 103 7.11 6.29 -2.30
N GLY A 104 6.10 5.51 -1.98
CA GLY A 104 5.09 5.87 -0.99
C GLY A 104 5.61 5.61 0.42
N VAL A 105 5.43 6.60 1.29
CA VAL A 105 5.85 6.54 2.69
C VAL A 105 4.72 7.04 3.59
N LEU A 106 4.67 6.53 4.81
CA LEU A 106 3.76 7.06 5.84
C LEU A 106 4.42 8.27 6.52
N GLU A 107 3.62 9.25 6.96
CA GLU A 107 4.13 10.49 7.58
C GLU A 107 5.04 10.26 8.79
N GLN A 108 4.80 9.17 9.51
CA GLN A 108 5.54 8.82 10.73
C GLN A 108 6.86 8.10 10.42
N ASP A 109 7.13 7.80 9.14
CA ASP A 109 8.28 7.01 8.74
C ASP A 109 9.49 7.91 8.46
N THR A 110 10.54 7.71 9.24
CA THR A 110 11.82 8.43 9.11
C THR A 110 12.84 7.65 8.29
N SER A 111 12.51 6.47 7.78
CA SER A 111 13.44 5.63 7.03
C SER A 111 13.73 6.22 5.65
N VAL A 112 14.90 6.83 5.50
CA VAL A 112 15.34 7.52 4.27
C VAL A 112 15.46 6.59 3.06
N TYR A 113 15.64 5.28 3.27
CA TYR A 113 15.94 4.32 2.20
C TYR A 113 14.86 3.28 1.92
N ALA A 114 13.79 3.22 2.72
CA ALA A 114 12.69 2.30 2.53
C ALA A 114 11.44 3.01 1.99
N PHE A 115 10.55 2.23 1.38
CA PHE A 115 9.15 2.61 1.16
C PHE A 115 8.30 1.80 2.14
N THR A 116 7.20 2.39 2.59
CA THR A 116 6.28 1.74 3.56
C THR A 116 4.81 1.89 3.18
N ASN A 117 4.55 2.56 2.06
CA ASN A 117 3.23 2.69 1.47
C ASN A 117 3.35 2.51 -0.06
N GLY A 118 4.00 1.43 -0.48
CA GLY A 118 4.17 1.01 -1.87
C GLY A 118 5.30 1.72 -2.62
N GLN A 119 5.67 1.16 -3.77
CA GLN A 119 6.68 1.68 -4.67
C GLN A 119 6.28 1.40 -6.12
N LEU A 120 6.56 2.36 -7.01
CA LEU A 120 6.59 2.15 -8.45
C LEU A 120 8.00 2.41 -8.96
N ARG A 121 8.53 1.48 -9.73
CA ARG A 121 9.75 1.62 -10.51
C ARG A 121 9.41 1.55 -11.98
N PHE A 122 9.84 2.57 -12.70
CA PHE A 122 9.79 2.61 -14.16
C PHE A 122 11.22 2.58 -14.69
N ASP A 123 11.51 1.64 -15.59
CA ASP A 123 12.77 1.55 -16.30
C ASP A 123 12.51 1.72 -17.80
N ARG A 124 13.19 2.66 -18.43
CA ARG A 124 13.17 2.85 -19.88
C ARG A 124 14.16 1.94 -20.58
N ASN A 125 13.84 1.58 -21.81
CA ASN A 125 14.78 0.92 -22.72
C ASN A 125 15.46 -0.32 -22.14
N VAL A 126 14.75 -1.10 -21.32
CA VAL A 126 15.25 -2.35 -20.76
C VAL A 126 15.46 -3.35 -21.89
N ARG A 127 16.65 -3.96 -21.94
CA ARG A 127 16.97 -5.01 -22.90
C ARG A 127 16.48 -6.36 -22.39
N LEU A 128 15.52 -6.95 -23.10
CA LEU A 128 14.97 -8.27 -22.81
C LEU A 128 14.97 -9.09 -24.10
N GLY A 129 15.79 -10.14 -24.15
CA GLY A 129 15.80 -11.09 -25.27
C GLY A 129 16.08 -10.47 -26.66
N GLY A 130 16.86 -9.39 -26.73
CA GLY A 130 17.14 -8.67 -27.99
C GLY A 130 16.15 -7.56 -28.34
N MET A 131 15.07 -7.41 -27.57
CA MET A 131 14.11 -6.31 -27.68
C MET A 131 14.41 -5.23 -26.62
N THR A 132 14.07 -3.99 -26.95
CA THR A 132 14.12 -2.85 -26.03
C THR A 132 12.69 -2.52 -25.62
N THR A 133 12.41 -2.49 -24.32
CA THR A 133 11.06 -2.27 -23.79
C THR A 133 11.08 -1.36 -22.57
N ASP A 134 10.02 -0.58 -22.38
CA ASP A 134 9.79 0.12 -21.12
C ASP A 134 9.13 -0.83 -20.12
N ARG A 135 9.53 -0.76 -18.85
CA ARG A 135 9.06 -1.68 -17.80
C ARG A 135 8.54 -0.92 -16.59
N PHE A 136 7.34 -1.28 -16.16
CA PHE A 136 6.75 -0.90 -14.88
C PHE A 136 6.86 -2.05 -13.90
N GLN A 137 7.33 -1.77 -12.68
CA GLN A 137 7.27 -2.67 -11.53
C GLN A 137 6.61 -1.91 -10.39
N ILE A 138 5.51 -2.44 -9.86
CA ILE A 138 4.74 -1.80 -8.79
C ILE A 138 4.61 -2.78 -7.64
N GLU A 139 4.84 -2.31 -6.42
CA GLU A 139 4.76 -3.07 -5.17
C GLU A 139 3.89 -2.29 -4.17
N THR A 140 2.99 -2.97 -3.45
CA THR A 140 2.14 -2.36 -2.42
C THR A 140 2.64 -2.66 -1.00
N GLY A 141 2.25 -1.86 -0.02
CA GLY A 141 2.71 -1.98 1.36
C GLY A 141 4.21 -1.71 1.48
N ASN A 142 4.94 -2.46 2.30
CA ASN A 142 6.40 -2.37 2.39
C ASN A 142 7.16 -3.41 1.52
N GLY A 143 6.45 -4.21 0.73
CA GLY A 143 7.02 -5.29 -0.10
C GLY A 143 7.32 -6.60 0.62
N PHE A 144 7.08 -6.68 1.94
CA PHE A 144 7.25 -7.87 2.77
C PHE A 144 5.93 -8.38 3.39
N GLU A 145 4.84 -7.61 3.24
CA GLU A 145 3.53 -7.99 3.74
C GLU A 145 2.97 -9.17 2.93
N SER A 146 2.25 -10.09 3.58
CA SER A 146 1.71 -11.29 2.90
C SER A 146 0.64 -10.97 1.85
N ASP A 147 0.01 -9.80 1.96
CA ASP A 147 -0.96 -9.25 1.02
C ASP A 147 -0.36 -8.18 0.09
N SER A 148 0.97 -8.00 0.08
CA SER A 148 1.66 -7.18 -0.91
C SER A 148 1.47 -7.75 -2.31
N ILE A 149 1.09 -6.88 -3.24
CA ILE A 149 0.93 -7.21 -4.65
C ILE A 149 2.13 -6.67 -5.40
N ARG A 150 2.72 -7.52 -6.27
CA ARG A 150 3.74 -7.11 -7.24
C ARG A 150 3.20 -7.23 -8.65
N ILE A 151 3.19 -6.12 -9.38
CA ILE A 151 2.76 -6.03 -10.78
C ILE A 151 3.99 -5.71 -11.63
N VAL A 152 4.20 -6.46 -12.71
CA VAL A 152 5.26 -6.19 -13.69
C VAL A 152 4.65 -6.14 -15.08
N LEU A 153 4.76 -4.99 -15.75
CA LEU A 153 4.24 -4.77 -17.09
C LEU A 153 5.36 -4.23 -18.00
N SER A 154 5.38 -4.67 -19.25
CA SER A 154 6.35 -4.24 -20.25
C SER A 154 5.64 -3.75 -21.51
N THR A 155 6.19 -2.71 -22.15
CA THR A 155 5.64 -2.11 -23.38
C THR A 155 6.68 -2.20 -24.48
N THR A 156 6.33 -2.80 -25.61
CA THR A 156 7.21 -2.86 -26.79
C THR A 156 7.13 -1.56 -27.58
#